data_AF-A0A699XMG7-F1
#
_entry.id   AF-A0A699XMG7-F1
#
_cell.length_a   1.000
_cell.length_b   1.000
_cell.length_c   1.000
_cell.angle_alpha   90.00
_cell.angle_beta   90.00
_cell.angle_gamma   90.00
#
_symmetry.space_group_name_H-M   'P 1'
#
loop_
_entity.id
_entity.type
_entity.pdbx_description
1 polymer ?
#
loop_
_entity_poly.entity_id
_entity_poly.type
_entity_poly.pdbx_seq_one_letter_code
_entity_poly.pdbx_strand_id
1 'polypeptide(L)'
;GDGNNIFFWPDTWKGEVPFRDAFPRLFALETDKNVRVADKLVAGVVSSFRRSVRGGREQQQWLDLTMILATVSLSSVGDRCTCN
;
A
#
# COMPACT_ATOMS: atom_id res chain seq x y z
N GLY A 1 -17.39 8.69 -5.96
CA GLY A 1 -17.65 7.42 -5.29
C GLY A 1 -16.69 7.32 -4.14
N ASP A 2 -17.18 7.45 -2.91
CA ASP A 2 -16.35 7.54 -1.72
C ASP A 2 -15.66 6.19 -1.44
N GLY A 3 -14.36 6.12 -1.73
CA GLY A 3 -13.47 4.99 -1.41
C GLY A 3 -13.23 4.79 0.09
N ASN A 4 -14.19 5.17 0.94
CA ASN A 4 -14.07 5.23 2.40
C ASN A 4 -14.19 3.88 3.10
N ASN A 5 -14.33 2.78 2.36
CA ASN A 5 -14.43 1.43 2.93
C ASN A 5 -13.63 0.39 2.15
N ILE A 6 -12.51 0.80 1.56
CA ILE A 6 -11.62 -0.11 0.85
C ILE A 6 -10.50 -0.60 1.79
N PHE A 7 -10.30 -1.91 1.84
CA PHE A 7 -9.29 -2.53 2.68
C PHE A 7 -7.94 -2.60 1.95
N PHE A 8 -6.85 -2.39 2.68
CA PHE A 8 -5.51 -2.27 2.13
C PHE A 8 -4.99 -3.56 1.49
N TRP A 9 -5.31 -4.71 2.08
CA TRP A 9 -4.79 -6.01 1.64
C TRP A 9 -5.72 -6.80 0.73
N PRO A 10 -7.01 -7.01 1.08
CA PRO A 10 -7.87 -7.92 0.34
C PRO A 10 -8.56 -7.27 -0.86
N ASP A 11 -8.70 -5.94 -0.89
CA ASP A 11 -9.32 -5.25 -2.02
C ASP A 11 -8.28 -4.80 -3.06
N THR A 12 -8.71 -4.79 -4.33
CA THR A 12 -7.93 -4.24 -5.44
C THR A 12 -8.18 -2.73 -5.53
N TRP A 13 -7.43 -1.97 -4.75
CA TRP A 13 -7.52 -0.51 -4.73
C TRP A 13 -6.38 0.18 -5.50
N LYS A 14 -5.33 -0.57 -5.82
CA LYS A 14 -4.19 -0.12 -6.63
C LYS A 14 -3.58 -1.31 -7.39
N GLY A 15 -3.34 -1.12 -8.69
CA GLY A 15 -2.86 -2.20 -9.58
C GLY A 15 -4.01 -3.09 -10.08
N GLU A 16 -3.66 -4.28 -10.57
CA GLU A 16 -4.60 -5.23 -11.19
C GLU A 16 -5.10 -6.31 -10.21
N VAL A 17 -4.31 -6.59 -9.17
CA VAL A 17 -4.58 -7.62 -8.16
C VAL A 17 -4.47 -7.03 -6.75
N PRO A 18 -5.16 -7.58 -5.75
CA PRO A 18 -5.08 -7.09 -4.38
C PRO A 18 -3.68 -7.35 -3.79
N PHE A 19 -3.27 -6.50 -2.85
CA PHE A 19 -1.92 -6.56 -2.30
C PHE A 19 -1.62 -7.82 -1.50
N ARG A 20 -2.64 -8.50 -0.96
CA ARG A 20 -2.45 -9.82 -0.32
C ARG A 20 -1.91 -10.88 -1.29
N ASP A 21 -2.30 -10.79 -2.55
CA ASP A 21 -1.97 -11.75 -3.60
C ASP A 21 -0.65 -11.37 -4.29
N ALA A 22 -0.40 -10.08 -4.51
CA ALA A 22 0.88 -9.58 -5.03
C ALA A 22 2.04 -9.70 -4.01
N PHE A 23 1.76 -9.43 -2.73
CA PHE A 23 2.77 -9.35 -1.66
C PHE A 23 2.45 -10.30 -0.49
N PRO A 24 2.37 -11.64 -0.72
CA PRO A 24 1.94 -12.59 0.28
C PRO A 24 2.86 -12.66 1.51
N ARG A 25 4.14 -12.28 1.37
CA ARG A 25 5.09 -12.28 2.50
C ARG A 25 4.83 -11.11 3.42
N LEU A 26 4.58 -9.92 2.87
CA LEU A 26 4.15 -8.77 3.68
C LEU A 26 2.78 -8.99 4.29
N PHE A 27 1.84 -9.55 3.51
CA PHE A 27 0.53 -9.91 4.03
C PHE A 27 0.65 -10.87 5.21
N ALA A 28 1.56 -11.84 5.19
CA ALA A 28 1.77 -12.73 6.33
C ALA A 28 2.24 -12.01 7.61
N LEU A 29 2.90 -10.85 7.50
CA LEU A 29 3.36 -10.03 8.63
C LEU A 29 2.24 -9.18 9.25
N GLU A 30 1.24 -8.83 8.45
CA GLU A 30 0.11 -8.02 8.87
C GLU A 30 -0.65 -8.65 10.04
N THR A 31 -0.90 -7.89 11.12
CA THR A 31 -1.80 -8.31 12.19
C THR A 31 -3.25 -8.03 11.86
N ASP A 32 -3.52 -6.90 11.20
CA ASP A 32 -4.88 -6.49 10.85
C ASP A 32 -5.14 -6.64 9.34
N LYS A 33 -5.70 -7.79 8.96
CA LYS A 33 -5.89 -8.14 7.53
C LYS A 33 -6.90 -7.25 6.83
N ASN A 34 -7.80 -6.63 7.58
CA ASN A 34 -8.88 -5.79 7.09
C ASN A 34 -8.63 -4.32 7.43
N VAL A 35 -7.36 -3.92 7.51
CA VAL A 35 -7.01 -2.52 7.77
C VAL A 35 -7.42 -1.69 6.56
N ARG A 36 -8.05 -0.55 6.81
CA ARG A 36 -8.47 0.35 5.73
C ARG A 36 -7.25 1.04 5.12
N VAL A 37 -7.36 1.37 3.82
CA VAL A 37 -6.31 2.09 3.11
C VAL A 37 -5.96 3.41 3.80
N ALA A 38 -6.98 4.20 4.18
CA ALA A 38 -6.78 5.51 4.83
C ALA A 38 -6.01 5.39 6.15
N ASP A 39 -6.46 4.51 7.04
CA ASP A 39 -5.78 4.23 8.32
C ASP A 39 -4.35 3.73 8.11
N LYS A 40 -4.14 2.85 7.12
CA LYS A 40 -2.83 2.24 6.84
C LYS A 40 -1.82 3.22 6.26
N LEU A 41 -2.27 4.14 5.40
CA LEU A 41 -1.41 5.17 4.81
C LEU A 41 -1.02 6.24 5.83
N VAL A 42 -1.94 6.60 6.75
CA VAL A 42 -1.66 7.56 7.82
C VAL A 42 -0.74 6.98 8.89
N ALA A 43 -1.03 5.77 9.37
CA ALA A 43 -0.20 5.11 10.40
C ALA A 43 1.12 4.58 9.83
N GLY A 44 1.20 4.38 8.52
CA GLY A 44 2.32 3.74 7.83
C GLY A 44 2.15 2.22 7.74
N VAL A 45 2.56 1.63 6.62
CA VAL A 45 2.28 0.22 6.32
C VAL A 45 2.87 -0.74 7.35
N VAL A 46 4.08 -0.46 7.85
CA VAL A 46 4.76 -1.33 8.83
C VAL A 46 4.20 -1.23 10.25
N SER A 47 3.35 -0.23 10.53
CA SER A 47 2.83 0.04 11.89
C SER A 47 2.08 -1.15 12.51
N SER A 48 1.33 -1.88 11.68
CA SER A 48 0.54 -3.04 12.08
C SER A 48 1.22 -4.38 11.75
N PHE A 49 2.52 -4.39 11.47
CA PHE A 49 3.24 -5.66 11.28
C PHE A 49 3.60 -6.27 12.62
N ARG A 50 3.39 -7.58 12.77
CA ARG A 50 3.76 -8.33 13.99
C ARG A 50 5.27 -8.37 14.26
N ARG A 51 6.08 -8.03 13.25
CA ARG A 51 7.54 -7.90 13.32
C ARG A 51 8.05 -7.05 12.15
N SER A 52 9.26 -6.52 12.25
CA SER A 52 9.93 -5.80 11.16
C SER A 52 10.13 -6.68 9.93
N VAL A 53 10.08 -6.06 8.75
CA VAL A 53 10.44 -6.66 7.46
C VAL A 53 11.90 -7.10 7.52
N ARG A 54 12.20 -8.37 7.18
CA ARG A 54 13.58 -8.86 7.08
C ARG A 54 14.08 -8.80 5.64
N GLY A 55 15.37 -9.06 5.46
CA GLY A 55 16.00 -9.15 4.16
C GLY A 55 15.41 -10.22 3.22
N GLY A 56 15.97 -10.30 2.02
CA GLY A 56 15.55 -11.26 1.01
C GLY A 56 14.18 -10.93 0.41
N ARG A 57 13.30 -11.93 0.31
CA ARG A 57 12.00 -11.76 -0.37
C ARG A 57 11.04 -10.83 0.36
N GLU A 58 11.11 -10.74 1.68
CA GLU A 58 10.29 -9.79 2.47
C GLU A 58 10.69 -8.34 2.09
N GLN A 59 11.99 -8.04 2.08
CA GLN A 59 12.52 -6.74 1.69
C GLN A 59 12.20 -6.38 0.24
N GLN A 60 12.32 -7.32 -0.70
CA GLN A 60 12.03 -7.05 -2.11
C GLN A 60 10.56 -6.63 -2.28
N GLN A 61 9.62 -7.38 -1.68
CA GLN A 61 8.21 -7.02 -1.72
C GLN A 61 7.95 -5.66 -1.06
N TRP A 62 8.67 -5.33 0.01
CA TRP A 62 8.57 -4.01 0.65
C TRP A 62 8.99 -2.88 -0.27
N LEU A 63 10.13 -3.01 -0.95
CA LEU A 63 10.62 -2.01 -1.91
C LEU A 63 9.60 -1.81 -3.04
N ASP A 64 9.10 -2.90 -3.63
CA ASP A 64 8.12 -2.84 -4.71
C ASP A 64 6.82 -2.16 -4.25
N LEU A 65 6.32 -2.53 -3.05
CA LEU A 65 5.13 -1.89 -2.46
C LEU A 65 5.35 -0.40 -2.21
N THR A 66 6.50 0.00 -1.65
CA THR A 66 6.80 1.42 -1.40
C THR A 66 6.86 2.24 -2.68
N MET A 67 7.38 1.68 -3.77
CA MET A 67 7.38 2.32 -5.08
C MET A 67 5.94 2.55 -5.57
N ILE A 68 5.06 1.56 -5.43
CA ILE A 68 3.65 1.69 -5.79
C ILE A 68 2.95 2.75 -4.94
N LEU A 69 3.18 2.74 -3.62
CA LEU A 69 2.56 3.70 -2.69
C LEU A 69 3.06 5.13 -2.89
N ALA A 70 4.32 5.31 -3.31
CA ALA A 70 4.83 6.62 -3.70
C ALA A 70 3.99 7.22 -4.85
N THR A 71 3.57 6.41 -5.82
CA THR A 71 2.68 6.89 -6.90
C THR A 71 1.29 7.28 -6.42
N VAL A 72 0.80 6.72 -5.31
CA VAL A 72 -0.51 7.06 -4.74
C VAL A 72 -0.48 8.45 -4.10
N SER A 73 0.65 8.83 -3.49
CA SER A 73 0.81 10.16 -2.88
C SER A 73 1.24 11.26 -3.86
N LEU A 74 1.77 10.91 -5.03
CA LEU A 74 2.27 11.86 -6.03
C LEU A 74 1.20 12.38 -7.02
N SER A 75 0.03 11.75 -7.09
CA SER A 75 -1.05 12.19 -8.01
C SER A 75 -1.70 13.53 -7.64
N SER A 76 -1.25 14.22 -6.59
CA SER A 76 -1.68 15.59 -6.26
C SER A 76 -0.66 16.68 -6.60
N VAL A 77 0.49 16.37 -7.21
CA VAL A 77 1.43 17.39 -7.68
C VAL A 77 1.70 17.22 -9.18
N GLY A 78 1.07 18.06 -10.00
CA GLY A 78 1.72 18.49 -11.24
C GLY A 78 1.03 18.32 -12.59
N ASP A 79 -0.27 18.04 -12.71
CA ASP A 79 -0.98 18.27 -13.98
C ASP A 79 -1.44 19.74 -14.08
N ARG A 80 -0.53 20.69 -13.82
CA ARG A 80 -0.73 22.09 -14.23
C ARG A 80 0.22 22.38 -15.37
N CYS A 81 -0.10 21.83 -16.54
CA CYS A 81 0.34 22.45 -17.79
C CYS A 81 -0.28 23.85 -17.84
N THR A 82 0.45 24.85 -17.34
CA THR A 82 0.18 26.24 -17.69
C THR A 82 0.69 26.47 -19.11
N CYS A 83 -0.18 26.27 -20.09
CA CYS A 83 -0.08 26.97 -21.36
C CYS A 83 -1.08 28.14 -21.32
N ASN A 84 -0.58 29.34 -21.03
CA ASN A 84 -1.09 30.58 -21.59
C ASN A 84 -0.03 31.68 -21.47
#